data_AF-A0A7X9CI19-F1
#
_entry.id   AF-A0A7X9CI19-F1
#
_cell.length_a   1.000
_cell.length_b   1.000
_cell.length_c   1.000
_cell.angle_alpha   90.00
_cell.angle_beta   90.00
_cell.angle_gamma   90.00
#
_symmetry.space_group_name_H-M   'P 1'
#
loop_
_entity.id
_entity.type
_entity.pdbx_description
1 polymer ?
#
loop_
_entity_poly.entity_id
_entity_poly.type
_entity_poly.pdbx_seq_one_letter_code
_entity_poly.pdbx_strand_id
1 'polypeptide(L)'
;MKDGTLNPAMLNYNAITKEIVFQQNGQVLALADPALSLTDTVLISDRKLVPFDDEFAEVILNGDVKLLALLRCSVIPPGNPAPFGGTSQISSVDKISRLGGANIFYDLELPEDYKIETNYMYRIDTGSGWKKINSMKQLRKFYKKKSDRFDQYVSEQNITFDEPARIAELVQWMEAE
;
A
#
# COMPACT_ATOMS: atom_id res chain seq x y z
N MET A 1 1.74 14.43 -24.50
CA MET A 1 0.32 14.10 -24.74
C MET A 1 0.13 12.67 -24.29
N LYS A 2 -0.89 12.37 -23.48
CA LYS A 2 -1.27 10.97 -23.19
C LYS A 2 -2.01 10.46 -24.42
N ASP A 3 -1.56 9.37 -25.02
CA ASP A 3 -2.10 8.84 -26.28
C ASP A 3 -3.42 8.07 -26.08
N GLY A 4 -3.79 7.77 -24.83
CA GLY A 4 -5.02 7.08 -24.48
C GLY A 4 -4.99 5.59 -24.79
N THR A 5 -3.80 5.02 -25.03
CA THR A 5 -3.62 3.61 -25.35
C THR A 5 -4.03 2.73 -24.15
N LEU A 6 -4.94 1.78 -24.40
CA LEU A 6 -5.36 0.77 -23.42
C LEU A 6 -4.65 -0.55 -23.73
N ASN A 7 -3.91 -1.08 -22.77
CA ASN A 7 -3.21 -2.37 -22.87
C ASN A 7 -3.88 -3.41 -21.96
N PRO A 8 -4.85 -4.20 -22.47
CA PRO A 8 -5.50 -5.21 -21.65
C PRO A 8 -4.54 -6.37 -21.37
N ALA A 9 -4.31 -6.65 -20.09
CA ALA A 9 -3.54 -7.79 -19.60
C ALA A 9 -4.14 -8.29 -18.28
N MET A 10 -3.86 -9.54 -17.91
CA MET A 10 -4.19 -10.03 -16.58
C MET A 10 -3.14 -9.48 -15.60
N LEU A 11 -3.55 -8.46 -14.85
CA LEU A 11 -2.69 -7.71 -13.94
C LEU A 11 -2.89 -8.14 -12.49
N ASN A 12 -1.83 -8.03 -11.69
CA ASN A 12 -1.89 -8.10 -10.24
C ASN A 12 -0.87 -7.12 -9.63
N TYR A 13 -0.97 -6.85 -8.34
CA TYR A 13 0.00 -6.06 -7.59
C TYR A 13 0.78 -6.96 -6.62
N ASN A 14 2.09 -7.04 -6.79
CA ASN A 14 2.94 -7.74 -5.84
C ASN A 14 3.24 -6.83 -4.67
N ALA A 15 2.62 -7.06 -3.52
CA ALA A 15 2.80 -6.20 -2.34
C ALA A 15 4.20 -6.26 -1.71
N ILE A 16 4.97 -7.33 -1.98
CA ILE A 16 6.35 -7.51 -1.47
C ILE A 16 7.32 -6.67 -2.31
N THR A 17 7.26 -6.80 -3.64
CA THR A 17 8.14 -6.05 -4.55
C THR A 17 7.61 -4.67 -4.91
N LYS A 18 6.33 -4.40 -4.61
CA LYS A 18 5.58 -3.18 -4.91
C LYS A 18 5.40 -2.90 -6.40
N GLU A 19 5.44 -3.95 -7.20
CA GLU A 19 5.36 -3.88 -8.66
C GLU A 19 4.01 -4.35 -9.17
N ILE A 20 3.60 -3.76 -10.30
CA ILE A 20 2.51 -4.32 -11.10
C ILE A 20 3.09 -5.48 -11.90
N VAL A 21 2.44 -6.64 -11.78
CA VAL A 21 2.83 -7.85 -12.49
C VAL A 21 1.76 -8.24 -13.48
N PHE A 22 2.15 -8.89 -14.56
CA PHE A 22 1.24 -9.38 -15.59
C PHE A 22 1.64 -10.74 -16.09
N GLN A 23 0.67 -11.52 -16.59
CA GLN A 23 0.98 -12.78 -17.26
C GLN A 23 1.21 -12.59 -18.76
N GLN A 24 2.31 -13.14 -19.25
CA GLN A 24 2.63 -13.23 -20.67
C GLN A 24 3.29 -14.57 -20.96
N ASN A 25 2.78 -15.31 -21.95
CA ASN A 25 3.32 -16.62 -22.35
C ASN A 25 3.48 -17.62 -21.18
N GLY A 26 2.56 -17.59 -20.21
CA GLY A 26 2.61 -18.45 -19.02
C GLY A 26 3.61 -18.03 -17.94
N GLN A 27 4.29 -16.90 -18.11
CA GLN A 27 5.20 -16.33 -17.13
C GLN A 27 4.61 -15.07 -16.49
N VAL A 28 4.89 -14.87 -15.20
CA VAL A 28 4.59 -13.62 -14.51
C VAL A 28 5.78 -12.67 -14.72
N LEU A 29 5.52 -11.45 -15.19
CA LEU A 29 6.52 -10.43 -15.49
C LEU A 29 6.21 -9.11 -14.77
N ALA A 30 7.26 -8.35 -14.44
CA ALA A 30 7.15 -7.00 -13.89
C ALA A 30 6.83 -5.99 -14.98
N LEU A 31 6.03 -4.98 -14.66
CA LEU A 31 6.02 -3.75 -15.43
C LEU A 31 7.32 -2.97 -15.18
N ALA A 32 8.28 -3.09 -16.10
CA ALA A 32 9.59 -2.43 -16.03
C ALA A 32 9.70 -1.26 -17.03
N ASP A 33 10.77 -0.48 -16.92
CA ASP A 33 11.09 0.55 -17.91
C ASP A 33 11.33 -0.05 -19.31
N PRO A 34 10.90 0.63 -20.39
CA PRO A 34 10.29 1.97 -20.42
C PRO A 34 8.77 1.98 -20.17
N ALA A 35 8.11 0.82 -20.12
CA ALA A 35 6.65 0.75 -19.98
C ALA A 35 6.16 1.42 -18.69
N LEU A 36 6.91 1.26 -17.59
CA LEU A 36 6.65 1.95 -16.33
C LEU A 36 6.65 3.48 -16.49
N SER A 37 7.68 4.04 -17.14
CA SER A 37 7.79 5.49 -17.39
C SER A 37 6.66 6.09 -18.23
N LEU A 38 5.99 5.26 -19.03
CA LEU A 38 4.86 5.64 -19.88
C LEU A 38 3.51 5.38 -19.21
N THR A 39 3.50 4.73 -18.05
CA THR A 39 2.28 4.34 -17.34
C THR A 39 1.83 5.46 -16.42
N ASP A 40 0.64 6.00 -16.67
CA ASP A 40 0.03 7.03 -15.80
C ASP A 40 -0.97 6.44 -14.80
N THR A 41 -1.65 5.35 -15.17
CA THR A 41 -2.68 4.71 -14.36
C THR A 41 -2.74 3.24 -14.71
N VAL A 42 -2.94 2.41 -13.68
CA VAL A 42 -3.22 0.99 -13.80
C VAL A 42 -4.59 0.71 -13.18
N LEU A 43 -5.43 -0.04 -13.91
CA LEU A 43 -6.73 -0.48 -13.42
C LEU A 43 -6.66 -1.97 -13.13
N ILE A 44 -6.87 -2.35 -11.87
CA ILE A 44 -6.99 -3.76 -11.45
C ILE A 44 -8.37 -3.91 -10.82
N SER A 45 -9.26 -4.64 -11.51
CA SER A 45 -10.68 -4.71 -11.16
C SER A 45 -11.31 -3.31 -11.13
N ASP A 46 -11.86 -2.90 -9.98
CA ASP A 46 -12.46 -1.58 -9.71
C ASP A 46 -11.47 -0.59 -9.06
N ARG A 47 -10.23 -1.01 -8.83
CA ARG A 47 -9.21 -0.20 -8.15
C ARG A 47 -8.36 0.56 -9.18
N LYS A 48 -8.20 1.86 -8.93
CA LYS A 48 -7.33 2.74 -9.71
C LYS A 48 -6.00 2.92 -8.99
N LEU A 49 -4.92 2.47 -9.59
CA LEU A 49 -3.57 2.66 -9.09
C LEU A 49 -2.82 3.67 -9.96
N VAL A 50 -2.02 4.52 -9.33
CA VAL A 50 -1.16 5.50 -10.00
C VAL A 50 0.28 5.37 -9.50
N PRO A 51 1.29 5.61 -10.34
CA PRO A 51 2.66 5.74 -9.87
C PRO A 51 2.75 6.85 -8.83
N PHE A 52 3.38 6.54 -7.69
CA PHE A 52 3.59 7.49 -6.60
C PHE A 52 4.96 7.20 -5.97
N ASP A 53 5.90 8.14 -6.14
CA ASP A 53 7.31 7.94 -5.81
C ASP A 53 7.90 6.71 -6.54
N ASP A 54 8.33 5.69 -5.79
CA ASP A 54 8.93 4.43 -6.27
C ASP A 54 7.96 3.24 -6.21
N GLU A 55 6.68 3.47 -5.98
CA GLU A 55 5.65 2.44 -5.83
C GLU A 55 4.33 2.83 -6.52
N PHE A 56 3.32 1.96 -6.44
CA PHE A 56 1.96 2.28 -6.87
C PHE A 56 1.07 2.58 -5.67
N ALA A 57 0.28 3.64 -5.79
CA ALA A 57 -0.72 4.00 -4.79
C ALA A 57 -2.12 3.89 -5.37
N GLU A 58 -3.04 3.32 -4.60
CA GLU A 58 -4.45 3.31 -4.94
C GLU A 58 -5.08 4.68 -4.69
N VAL A 59 -5.82 5.18 -5.68
CA VAL A 59 -6.58 6.41 -5.58
C VAL A 59 -7.91 6.13 -4.89
N ILE A 60 -8.06 6.59 -3.65
CA ILE A 60 -9.27 6.43 -2.85
C ILE A 60 -10.19 7.64 -3.00
N LEU A 61 -9.63 8.85 -2.88
CA LEU A 61 -10.34 10.11 -3.10
C LEU A 61 -9.54 10.98 -4.06
N ASN A 62 -10.25 11.64 -4.97
CA ASN A 62 -9.67 12.54 -5.97
C ASN A 62 -10.58 13.75 -6.23
N GLY A 63 -10.69 14.63 -5.23
CA GLY A 63 -11.42 15.90 -5.31
C GLY A 63 -10.66 17.01 -4.60
N ASP A 64 -11.38 17.86 -3.85
CA ASP A 64 -10.78 18.92 -3.02
C ASP A 64 -9.81 18.36 -1.99
N VAL A 65 -10.14 17.17 -1.47
CA VAL A 65 -9.23 16.33 -0.71
C VAL A 65 -8.86 15.11 -1.53
N LYS A 66 -7.56 14.85 -1.60
CA LYS A 66 -6.99 13.68 -2.26
C LYS A 66 -6.49 12.72 -1.19
N LEU A 67 -6.83 11.45 -1.37
CA LEU A 67 -6.41 10.37 -0.48
C LEU A 67 -5.91 9.22 -1.33
N LEU A 68 -4.67 8.83 -1.09
CA LEU A 68 -4.07 7.65 -1.68
C LEU A 68 -3.82 6.60 -0.60
N ALA A 69 -4.07 5.33 -0.90
CA ALA A 69 -3.73 4.19 -0.06
C ALA A 69 -2.54 3.43 -0.67
N LEU A 70 -1.57 3.10 0.17
CA LEU A 70 -0.37 2.38 -0.19
C LEU A 70 -0.35 1.10 0.63
N LEU A 71 -0.34 -0.03 -0.07
CA LEU A 71 -0.28 -1.34 0.55
C LEU A 71 1.17 -1.63 0.97
N ARG A 72 1.35 -1.93 2.25
CA ARG A 72 2.61 -2.38 2.81
C ARG A 72 2.53 -3.86 3.08
N CYS A 73 3.62 -4.55 2.79
CA CYS A 73 3.80 -5.95 3.10
C CYS A 73 5.06 -6.10 3.94
N SER A 74 4.96 -6.86 5.02
CA SER A 74 6.09 -7.25 5.87
C SER A 74 6.19 -8.76 5.90
N VAL A 75 7.39 -9.27 5.61
CA VAL A 75 7.71 -10.69 5.70
C VAL A 75 8.41 -10.91 7.04
N ILE A 76 7.78 -11.69 7.92
CA ILE A 76 8.25 -11.95 9.28
C ILE A 76 8.86 -13.36 9.29
N PRO A 77 10.18 -13.48 9.54
CA PRO A 77 10.83 -14.78 9.63
C PRO A 77 10.41 -15.52 10.91
N PRO A 78 10.55 -16.86 10.93
CA PRO A 78 10.45 -17.63 12.16
C PRO A 78 11.44 -17.11 13.21
N GLY A 79 11.04 -17.07 14.47
CA GLY A 79 11.95 -16.68 15.55
C GLY A 79 13.10 -17.69 15.67
N ASN A 80 14.34 -17.21 15.80
CA ASN A 80 15.48 -18.10 16.04
C ASN A 80 15.28 -18.88 17.37
N PRO A 81 15.60 -20.18 17.42
CA PRO A 81 15.63 -20.90 18.68
C PRO A 81 16.74 -20.32 19.57
N ALA A 82 16.43 -19.88 20.80
CA ALA A 82 17.48 -19.47 21.71
C ALA A 82 18.28 -20.69 22.21
N PRO A 83 19.55 -20.51 22.61
CA PRO A 83 20.42 -21.59 23.07
C PRO A 83 19.91 -22.35 24.32
N PHE A 84 18.85 -21.85 24.97
CA PHE A 84 18.24 -22.41 26.18
C PHE A 84 16.71 -22.57 26.09
N GLY A 85 16.17 -22.86 24.90
CA GLY A 85 14.77 -23.29 24.75
C GLY A 85 13.69 -22.21 24.91
N GLY A 86 14.04 -20.93 24.81
CA GLY A 86 13.09 -19.83 24.61
C GLY A 86 13.23 -19.23 23.21
N THR A 87 12.22 -18.57 22.65
CA THR A 87 12.38 -17.82 21.40
C THR A 87 12.68 -16.35 21.74
N SER A 88 13.77 -15.81 21.22
CA SER A 88 14.17 -14.41 21.47
C SER A 88 14.13 -13.62 20.17
N GLN A 89 13.29 -12.58 20.09
CA GLN A 89 13.32 -11.62 18.99
C GLN A 89 14.37 -10.54 19.28
N ILE A 90 15.65 -10.85 19.07
CA ILE A 90 16.73 -9.85 19.10
C ILE A 90 17.13 -9.52 17.66
N SER A 91 16.59 -8.40 17.19
CA SER A 91 17.17 -7.40 16.28
C SER A 91 18.36 -7.83 15.42
N SER A 92 18.06 -8.33 14.22
CA SER A 92 18.65 -7.91 12.93
C SER A 92 17.89 -8.65 11.84
N VAL A 93 16.65 -8.23 11.60
CA VAL A 93 15.97 -8.60 10.35
C VAL A 93 16.59 -7.70 9.30
N ASP A 94 17.57 -8.23 8.57
CA ASP A 94 17.86 -7.73 7.23
C ASP A 94 16.52 -7.67 6.52
N LYS A 95 15.99 -6.45 6.35
CA LYS A 95 14.86 -6.24 5.44
C LYS A 95 15.36 -6.77 4.12
N ILE A 96 14.91 -7.95 3.70
CA ILE A 96 15.08 -8.43 2.33
C ILE A 96 14.22 -7.48 1.48
N SER A 97 14.77 -6.30 1.22
CA SER A 97 14.15 -5.17 0.55
C SER A 97 14.84 -4.95 -0.80
N ARG A 98 15.61 -5.93 -1.27
CA ARG A 98 16.27 -5.94 -2.58
C ARG A 98 16.37 -7.36 -3.12
N LEU A 99 15.27 -7.89 -3.64
CA LEU A 99 15.35 -8.77 -4.81
C LEU A 99 15.28 -7.86 -6.04
N GLY A 100 16.33 -7.08 -6.22
CA GLY A 100 16.52 -6.20 -7.37
C GLY A 100 17.31 -6.95 -8.43
N GLY A 101 16.67 -7.21 -9.57
CA GLY A 101 17.33 -7.76 -10.74
C GLY A 101 16.28 -8.14 -11.77
N ALA A 102 16.24 -7.37 -12.86
CA ALA A 102 15.45 -7.68 -14.03
C ALA A 102 15.50 -9.19 -14.32
N ASN A 103 14.32 -9.82 -14.37
CA ASN A 103 14.09 -11.20 -14.77
C ASN A 103 14.32 -12.32 -13.73
N ILE A 104 14.29 -12.04 -12.41
CA ILE A 104 14.46 -13.08 -11.37
C ILE A 104 13.11 -13.41 -10.70
N PHE A 105 12.46 -14.43 -11.28
CA PHE A 105 11.46 -15.35 -10.70
C PHE A 105 10.50 -14.80 -9.64
N TYR A 106 9.26 -14.52 -10.07
CA TYR A 106 8.09 -14.34 -9.19
C TYR A 106 7.65 -15.63 -8.47
N ASP A 107 8.30 -16.77 -8.73
CA ASP A 107 8.04 -18.07 -8.11
C ASP A 107 8.76 -18.24 -6.76
N LEU A 108 8.77 -17.18 -5.94
CA LEU A 108 9.23 -17.29 -4.56
C LEU A 108 8.07 -17.77 -3.68
N GLU A 109 8.00 -19.08 -3.47
CA GLU A 109 7.20 -19.64 -2.38
C GLU A 109 7.93 -19.34 -1.06
N LEU A 110 7.27 -18.60 -0.17
CA LEU A 110 7.79 -18.42 1.19
C LEU A 110 7.64 -19.75 1.94
N PRO A 111 8.67 -20.18 2.71
CA PRO A 111 8.55 -21.33 3.59
C PRO A 111 7.38 -21.18 4.58
N GLU A 112 6.77 -22.29 5.00
CA GLU A 112 5.54 -22.29 5.84
C GLU A 112 5.68 -21.56 7.18
N ASP A 113 6.89 -21.41 7.69
CA ASP A 113 7.18 -20.79 8.98
C ASP A 113 7.36 -19.26 8.90
N TYR A 114 7.29 -18.67 7.70
CA TYR A 114 7.24 -17.24 7.48
C TYR A 114 5.79 -16.72 7.56
N LYS A 115 5.61 -15.56 8.19
CA LYS A 115 4.33 -14.86 8.22
C LYS A 115 4.35 -13.65 7.32
N ILE A 116 3.30 -13.50 6.52
CA ILE A 116 3.06 -12.29 5.74
C ILE A 116 2.06 -11.43 6.51
N GLU A 117 2.45 -10.20 6.83
CA GLU A 117 1.54 -9.18 7.35
C GLU A 117 1.37 -8.07 6.31
N THR A 118 0.11 -7.71 6.05
CA THR A 118 -0.22 -6.59 5.17
C THR A 118 -0.96 -5.52 5.94
N ASN A 119 -0.63 -4.27 5.67
CA ASN A 119 -1.29 -3.12 6.26
C ASN A 119 -1.30 -1.94 5.30
N TYR A 120 -2.10 -0.93 5.60
CA TYR A 120 -2.18 0.28 4.77
C TYR A 120 -1.36 1.44 5.36
N MET A 121 -0.85 2.27 4.46
CA MET A 121 -0.42 3.64 4.73
C MET A 121 -1.21 4.57 3.82
N TYR A 122 -1.49 5.79 4.27
CA TYR A 122 -2.15 6.79 3.45
C TYR A 122 -1.27 8.01 3.17
N ARG A 123 -1.50 8.61 2.00
CA ARG A 123 -1.08 9.98 1.66
C ARG A 123 -2.33 10.83 1.53
N ILE A 124 -2.39 11.92 2.28
CA ILE A 124 -3.51 12.87 2.26
C ILE A 124 -3.03 14.24 1.80
N ASP A 125 -3.79 14.88 0.92
CA ASP A 125 -3.57 16.26 0.49
C ASP A 125 -4.89 17.02 0.48
N THR A 126 -4.93 18.12 1.22
CA THR A 126 -6.07 19.06 1.35
C THR A 126 -5.74 20.41 0.70
N GLY A 127 -4.87 20.43 -0.30
CA GLY A 127 -4.37 21.63 -0.98
C GLY A 127 -3.05 22.19 -0.45
N SER A 128 -2.50 21.61 0.63
CA SER A 128 -1.21 22.01 1.22
C SER A 128 -0.03 21.10 0.82
N GLY A 129 -0.28 20.13 -0.05
CA GLY A 129 0.65 19.08 -0.43
C GLY A 129 0.49 17.81 0.42
N TRP A 130 1.13 16.74 -0.04
CA TRP A 130 1.00 15.40 0.52
C TRP A 130 1.57 15.27 1.93
N LYS A 131 0.76 14.75 2.85
CA LYS A 131 1.19 14.34 4.20
C LYS A 131 1.08 12.83 4.36
N LYS A 132 2.06 12.24 5.06
CA LYS A 132 2.12 10.80 5.34
C LYS A 132 1.33 10.46 6.59
N ILE A 133 0.45 9.48 6.49
CA ILE A 133 -0.34 8.95 7.60
C ILE A 133 -0.13 7.44 7.69
N ASN A 134 0.48 6.97 8.78
CA ASN A 134 0.83 5.56 8.99
C ASN A 134 -0.01 4.89 10.07
N SER A 135 -0.91 5.62 10.72
CA SER A 135 -1.79 5.08 11.75
C SER A 135 -2.98 5.98 12.00
N MET A 136 -4.02 5.43 12.64
CA MET A 136 -5.20 6.17 13.10
C MET A 136 -4.82 7.36 13.99
N LYS A 137 -3.81 7.20 14.86
CA LYS A 137 -3.30 8.29 15.72
C LYS A 137 -2.71 9.44 14.90
N GLN A 138 -2.02 9.15 13.80
CA GLN A 138 -1.49 10.19 12.90
C GLN A 138 -2.61 10.89 12.14
N LEU A 139 -3.64 10.16 11.72
CA LEU A 139 -4.83 10.73 11.08
C LEU A 139 -5.60 11.65 12.05
N ARG A 140 -5.83 11.20 13.29
CA ARG A 140 -6.41 12.05 14.35
C ARG A 140 -5.59 13.31 14.59
N LYS A 141 -4.26 13.20 14.61
CA LYS A 141 -3.36 14.35 14.77
C LYS A 141 -3.44 15.31 13.58
N PHE A 142 -3.65 14.80 12.37
CA PHE A 142 -3.90 15.63 11.20
C PHE A 142 -5.15 16.51 11.41
N TYR A 143 -6.22 15.94 11.96
CA TYR A 143 -7.45 16.64 12.33
C TYR A 143 -7.49 17.18 13.77
N LYS A 144 -6.34 17.60 14.34
CA LYS A 144 -6.25 17.99 15.76
C LYS A 144 -7.30 19.01 16.21
N LYS A 145 -7.69 19.96 15.35
CA LYS A 145 -8.70 21.00 15.69
C LYS A 145 -10.12 20.44 15.80
N LYS A 146 -10.40 19.30 15.16
CA LYS A 146 -11.71 18.62 15.11
C LYS A 146 -11.63 17.23 15.78
N SER A 147 -10.75 17.05 16.77
CA SER A 147 -10.46 15.72 17.33
C SER A 147 -11.65 15.04 17.98
N ASP A 148 -12.55 15.81 18.58
CA ASP A 148 -13.71 15.24 19.29
C ASP A 148 -14.73 14.68 18.29
N ARG A 149 -14.97 15.42 17.19
CA ARG A 149 -15.77 14.93 16.04
C ARG A 149 -15.14 13.69 15.41
N PHE A 150 -13.82 13.68 15.27
CA PHE A 150 -13.08 12.54 14.75
C PHE A 150 -13.30 11.30 15.61
N ASP A 151 -13.08 11.41 16.93
CA ASP A 151 -13.19 10.31 17.88
C ASP A 151 -14.63 9.77 17.95
N GLN A 152 -15.62 10.68 17.94
CA GLN A 152 -17.03 10.31 17.88
C GLN A 152 -17.32 9.45 16.66
N TYR A 153 -16.99 9.92 15.46
CA TYR A 153 -17.28 9.21 14.22
C TYR A 153 -16.56 7.85 14.15
N VAL A 154 -15.28 7.81 14.53
CA VAL A 154 -14.50 6.56 14.57
C VAL A 154 -15.13 5.54 15.52
N SER A 155 -15.62 5.98 16.68
CA SER A 155 -16.24 5.08 17.67
C SER A 155 -17.62 4.58 17.23
N GLU A 156 -18.48 5.46 16.72
CA GLU A 156 -19.84 5.12 16.27
C GLU A 156 -19.80 4.17 15.06
N GLN A 157 -18.85 4.40 14.15
CA GLN A 157 -18.71 3.65 12.91
C GLN A 157 -17.72 2.47 13.01
N ASN A 158 -17.09 2.27 14.17
CA ASN A 158 -16.08 1.23 14.42
C ASN A 158 -14.98 1.16 13.35
N ILE A 159 -14.44 2.31 12.97
CA ILE A 159 -13.51 2.41 11.84
C ILE A 159 -12.14 1.88 12.23
N THR A 160 -11.62 0.95 11.43
CA THR A 160 -10.24 0.49 11.52
C THR A 160 -9.35 1.17 10.46
N PHE A 161 -8.04 1.21 10.71
CA PHE A 161 -7.10 1.91 9.82
C PHE A 161 -6.81 1.15 8.52
N ASP A 162 -7.02 -0.16 8.52
CA ASP A 162 -6.69 -1.04 7.39
C ASP A 162 -7.87 -1.23 6.41
N GLU A 163 -8.91 -0.39 6.53
CA GLU A 163 -10.09 -0.37 5.65
C GLU A 163 -10.12 0.94 4.83
N PRO A 164 -9.52 0.97 3.61
CA PRO A 164 -9.42 2.20 2.81
C PRO A 164 -10.76 2.90 2.55
N ALA A 165 -11.83 2.14 2.30
CA ALA A 165 -13.16 2.68 2.08
C ALA A 165 -13.70 3.43 3.32
N ARG A 166 -13.54 2.86 4.52
CA ARG A 166 -13.98 3.51 5.77
C ARG A 166 -13.11 4.71 6.13
N ILE A 167 -11.82 4.67 5.81
CA ILE A 167 -10.94 5.84 5.93
C ILE A 167 -11.35 6.94 4.95
N ALA A 168 -11.80 6.60 3.75
CA ALA A 168 -12.34 7.56 2.79
C ALA A 168 -13.57 8.29 3.37
N GLU A 169 -14.53 7.53 3.90
CA GLU A 169 -15.74 8.06 4.52
C GLU A 169 -15.42 8.98 5.70
N LEU A 170 -14.49 8.57 6.57
CA LEU A 170 -14.00 9.41 7.66
C LEU A 170 -13.37 10.70 7.15
N VAL A 171 -12.48 10.64 6.17
CA VAL A 171 -11.85 11.84 5.60
C VAL A 171 -12.90 12.77 4.98
N GLN A 172 -13.83 12.25 4.20
CA GLN A 172 -14.94 13.04 3.64
C GLN A 172 -15.79 13.67 4.74
N TRP A 173 -16.11 12.94 5.80
CA TRP A 173 -16.89 13.46 6.93
C TRP A 173 -16.19 14.58 7.71
N MET A 174 -14.85 14.53 7.79
CA MET A 174 -14.04 15.56 8.45
C MET A 174 -13.89 16.84 7.64
N GLU A 175 -13.97 16.71 6.32
CA GLU A 175 -13.84 17.79 5.33
C GLU A 175 -15.20 18.38 4.92
N ALA A 176 -16.30 17.65 5.14
CA ALA A 176 -17.65 18.17 5.07
C ALA A 176 -17.90 19.14 6.24
N GLU A 177 -17.77 20.44 5.95
CA GLU A 177 -18.28 21.55 6.78
C GLU A 177 -19.72 21.90 6.41
#